data_AF-A0AAN9IEP7-F1
#
_entry.id   AF-A0AAN9IEP7-F1
#
_cell.length_a   1.000
_cell.length_b   1.000
_cell.length_c   1.000
_cell.angle_alpha   90.00
_cell.angle_beta   90.00
_cell.angle_gamma   90.00
#
_symmetry.space_group_name_H-M   'P 1'
#
loop_
_entity.id
_entity.type
_entity.pdbx_description
1 polymer ?
#
loop_
_entity_poly.entity_id
_entity_poly.type
_entity_poly.pdbx_seq_one_letter_code
_entity_poly.pdbx_strand_id
1 'polypeptide(L)'
;MFICVKQIGERQRKIGEVLKVKPLAALAMIDEGELDRKIVAILLNDPKASLVNDQTTIVFSIERIKQRKLKREAQRAEVQRSVRTLRSLLDLKKWCSISLSSLRILRT
;
A
#
# COMPACT_ATOMS: atom_id res chain seq x y z
N MET A 1 13.02 13.11 6.16
CA MET A 1 13.23 12.50 4.83
C MET A 1 13.45 11.01 5.02
N PHE A 2 12.41 10.20 4.81
CA PHE A 2 12.49 8.74 4.95
C PHE A 2 12.68 8.10 3.57
N ILE A 3 13.69 7.26 3.41
CA ILE A 3 13.95 6.55 2.15
C ILE A 3 13.48 5.11 2.33
N CYS A 4 12.50 4.70 1.53
CA CYS A 4 11.99 3.34 1.56
C CYS A 4 12.80 2.45 0.62
N VAL A 5 13.38 1.37 1.11
CA VAL A 5 14.11 0.39 0.28
C VAL A 5 13.27 -0.86 0.10
N LYS A 6 13.08 -1.30 -1.14
CA LYS A 6 12.34 -2.51 -1.49
C LYS A 6 13.26 -3.50 -2.17
N GLN A 7 13.48 -4.61 -1.48
CA GLN A 7 14.27 -5.71 -2.00
C GLN A 7 13.44 -6.55 -2.97
N ILE A 8 14.01 -6.87 -4.13
CA ILE A 8 13.46 -7.87 -5.07
C ILE A 8 14.24 -9.16 -4.89
N GLY A 9 13.57 -10.20 -4.41
CA GLY A 9 14.11 -11.55 -4.27
C GLY A 9 12.97 -12.54 -4.06
N GLU A 10 13.19 -13.81 -4.33
CA GLU A 10 12.15 -14.84 -4.16
C GLU A 10 11.96 -15.29 -2.71
N ARG A 11 12.98 -15.13 -1.87
CA ARG A 11 12.93 -15.54 -0.47
C ARG A 11 12.43 -14.42 0.43
N GLN A 12 11.42 -14.74 1.24
CA GLN A 12 10.97 -13.87 2.34
C GLN A 12 12.08 -13.78 3.40
N ARG A 13 12.33 -12.57 3.89
CA ARG A 13 13.39 -12.26 4.86
C ARG A 13 12.81 -11.98 6.23
N LYS A 14 13.64 -12.15 7.27
CA LYS A 14 13.22 -11.87 8.64
C LYS A 14 13.22 -10.36 8.88
N ILE A 15 12.29 -9.91 9.72
CA ILE A 15 12.23 -8.50 10.15
C ILE A 15 13.48 -8.21 10.98
N GLY A 16 14.18 -7.11 10.68
CA GLY A 16 15.42 -6.71 11.36
C GLY A 16 16.71 -7.34 10.81
N GLU A 17 16.64 -8.16 9.77
CA GLU A 17 17.82 -8.74 9.09
C GLU A 17 18.57 -7.66 8.28
N VAL A 18 19.86 -7.48 8.53
CA VAL A 18 20.71 -6.55 7.77
C VAL A 18 21.36 -7.28 6.60
N LEU A 19 21.13 -6.78 5.39
CA LEU A 19 21.51 -7.46 4.15
C LEU A 19 22.35 -6.56 3.24
N LYS A 20 23.37 -7.14 2.61
CA LYS A 20 24.14 -6.46 1.55
C LYS A 20 23.37 -6.53 0.24
N VAL A 21 23.03 -5.36 -0.29
CA VAL A 21 22.23 -5.22 -1.50
C VAL A 21 22.93 -4.35 -2.53
N LYS A 22 22.65 -4.60 -3.81
CA LYS A 22 23.01 -3.74 -4.93
C LYS A 22 21.80 -2.86 -5.27
N PRO A 23 21.90 -1.53 -5.17
CA PRO A 23 20.84 -0.64 -5.63
C PRO A 23 20.71 -0.76 -7.15
N LEU A 24 19.47 -0.85 -7.62
CA LEU A 24 19.16 -0.95 -9.05
C LEU A 24 18.56 0.34 -9.58
N ALA A 25 17.60 0.93 -8.84
CA ALA A 25 16.95 2.16 -9.24
C ALA A 25 16.34 2.91 -8.06
N ALA A 26 16.07 4.19 -8.28
CA ALA A 26 15.24 5.02 -7.42
C ALA A 26 13.97 5.41 -8.17
N LEU A 27 12.82 5.14 -7.57
CA LEU A 27 11.53 5.61 -8.03
C LEU A 27 11.14 6.82 -7.18
N ALA A 28 11.00 7.97 -7.84
CA ALA A 28 10.42 9.17 -7.26
C ALA A 28 8.91 9.16 -7.51
N MET A 29 8.12 8.89 -6.48
CA MET A 29 6.67 9.07 -6.54
C MET A 29 6.32 10.34 -5.76
N ILE A 30 5.43 11.16 -6.33
CA ILE A 30 4.82 12.26 -5.58
C ILE A 30 3.51 11.71 -5.02
N ASP A 31 3.40 11.65 -3.71
CA ASP A 31 2.21 11.18 -3.00
C ASP A 31 1.72 12.33 -2.11
N GLU A 32 0.50 12.81 -2.33
CA GLU A 32 -0.16 13.89 -1.56
C GLU A 32 0.70 15.15 -1.28
N GLY A 33 1.61 15.51 -2.19
CA GLY A 33 2.48 16.68 -2.06
C GLY A 33 3.84 16.41 -1.40
N GLU A 34 4.09 15.18 -0.95
CA GLU A 34 5.40 14.71 -0.49
C GLU A 34 6.09 13.83 -1.52
N LEU A 35 7.42 13.86 -1.53
CA LEU A 35 8.25 13.07 -2.43
C LEU A 35 8.65 11.73 -1.77
N ASP A 36 7.91 10.68 -2.09
CA ASP A 36 8.16 9.29 -1.67
C ASP A 36 9.22 8.66 -2.60
N ARG A 37 10.48 8.71 -2.15
CA ARG A 37 11.62 8.06 -2.83
C ARG A 37 11.68 6.58 -2.42
N LYS A 38 11.35 5.70 -3.37
CA LYS A 38 11.46 4.25 -3.21
C LYS A 38 12.69 3.73 -3.95
N ILE A 39 13.69 3.26 -3.22
CA ILE A 39 14.85 2.58 -3.80
C ILE A 39 14.51 1.10 -3.99
N VAL A 40 14.82 0.59 -5.17
CA VAL A 40 14.69 -0.83 -5.51
C VAL A 40 16.10 -1.42 -5.54
N ALA A 41 16.29 -2.52 -4.81
CA ALA A 41 17.59 -3.18 -4.69
C ALA A 41 17.44 -4.71 -4.76
N ILE A 42 18.52 -5.39 -5.15
CA ILE A 42 18.61 -6.85 -5.17
C ILE A 42 19.75 -7.31 -4.24
N LEU A 43 19.64 -8.50 -3.67
CA LEU A 43 20.75 -9.05 -2.89
C LEU A 43 21.94 -9.37 -3.78
N LEU A 44 23.14 -9.17 -3.26
CA LEU A 44 24.35 -9.59 -3.96
C LEU A 44 24.43 -11.11 -4.13
N ASN A 45 23.88 -11.87 -3.19
CA ASN A 45 23.91 -13.33 -3.19
C ASN A 45 22.74 -13.95 -3.99
N ASP A 46 21.89 -13.13 -4.63
CA ASP A 46 20.82 -13.67 -5.47
C ASP A 46 21.40 -14.09 -6.82
N PRO A 47 21.17 -15.31 -7.33
CA PRO A 47 21.64 -15.72 -8.65
C PRO A 47 21.13 -14.80 -9.77
N LYS A 48 19.98 -14.13 -9.56
CA LYS A 48 19.43 -13.15 -10.51
C LYS A 48 20.15 -11.81 -10.45
N ALA A 49 20.95 -11.53 -9.43
CA ALA A 49 21.70 -10.27 -9.33
C ALA A 49 22.63 -10.05 -10.53
N SER A 50 23.20 -11.13 -11.07
CA SER A 50 24.04 -11.10 -12.27
C SER A 50 23.24 -10.82 -13.55
N LEU A 51 21.95 -11.19 -13.61
CA LEU A 51 21.09 -10.94 -14.77
C LEU A 51 20.47 -9.54 -14.78
N VAL A 52 20.37 -8.87 -13.64
CA VAL A 52 19.68 -7.56 -13.52
C VAL A 52 20.66 -6.39 -13.70
N ASN A 53 21.64 -6.54 -14.59
CA ASN A 53 22.64 -5.51 -14.85
C ASN A 53 22.15 -4.43 -15.84
N ASP A 54 21.19 -4.77 -16.70
CA ASP A 54 20.73 -3.87 -17.78
C ASP A 54 19.53 -3.00 -17.37
N GLN A 55 19.57 -1.73 -17.80
CA GLN A 55 18.54 -0.72 -17.53
C GLN A 55 17.13 -1.19 -17.95
N THR A 56 17.02 -1.97 -19.02
CA THR A 56 15.75 -2.49 -19.54
C THR A 56 15.05 -3.42 -18.56
N THR A 57 15.80 -4.32 -17.90
CA THR A 57 15.27 -5.25 -16.88
C THR A 57 14.80 -4.48 -15.64
N ILE A 58 15.49 -3.40 -15.32
CA ILE A 58 15.17 -2.52 -14.18
C ILE A 58 13.85 -1.78 -14.43
N VAL A 59 13.66 -1.21 -15.63
CA VAL A 59 12.42 -0.51 -16.01
C VAL A 59 11.20 -1.44 -15.94
N PHE A 60 11.31 -2.66 -16.46
CA PHE A 60 10.21 -3.62 -16.44
C PHE A 60 9.82 -4.04 -15.01
N SER A 61 10.82 -4.18 -14.14
CA SER A 61 10.62 -4.51 -12.72
C SER A 61 9.95 -3.35 -11.97
N ILE A 62 10.33 -2.11 -12.26
CA ILE A 62 9.70 -0.91 -11.70
C ILE A 62 8.26 -0.79 -12.15
N GLU A 63 7.99 -1.01 -13.44
CA GLU A 63 6.64 -0.93 -13.99
C GLU A 63 5.73 -1.98 -13.32
N ARG A 64 6.20 -3.21 -13.17
CA ARG A 64 5.48 -4.24 -12.37
C ARG A 64 5.22 -3.82 -10.93
N ILE A 65 6.16 -3.12 -10.29
CA ILE A 65 5.97 -2.61 -8.92
C ILE A 65 4.93 -1.50 -8.87
N LYS A 66 4.95 -0.55 -9.82
CA LYS A 66 3.94 0.50 -9.96
C LYS A 66 2.55 -0.10 -10.14
N GLN A 67 2.38 -1.01 -11.09
CA GLN A 67 1.10 -1.66 -11.39
C GLN A 67 0.52 -2.40 -10.18
N ARG A 68 1.39 -3.07 -9.40
CA ARG A 68 0.97 -3.73 -8.16
C ARG A 68 0.57 -2.75 -7.05
N LYS A 69 1.21 -1.58 -6.95
CA LYS A 69 0.84 -0.55 -5.96
C LYS A 69 -0.50 0.08 -6.35
N LEU A 70 -0.65 0.49 -7.60
CA LEU A 70 -1.89 1.06 -8.17
C LEU A 70 -3.09 0.13 -7.98
N LYS A 71 -2.95 -1.17 -8.29
CA LYS A 71 -4.03 -2.15 -8.05
C LYS A 71 -4.40 -2.27 -6.58
N ARG A 72 -3.43 -2.23 -5.66
CA ARG A 72 -3.68 -2.31 -4.21
C ARG A 72 -4.34 -1.04 -3.68
N GLU A 73 -3.93 0.13 -4.17
CA GLU A 73 -4.53 1.42 -3.81
C GLU A 73 -5.96 1.51 -4.34
N ALA A 74 -6.20 1.10 -5.58
CA ALA A 74 -7.55 1.01 -6.14
C ALA A 74 -8.45 0.08 -5.31
N GLN A 75 -7.97 -1.12 -4.96
CA GLN A 75 -8.72 -2.06 -4.13
C GLN A 75 -9.00 -1.49 -2.73
N ARG A 76 -8.02 -0.82 -2.12
CA ARG A 76 -8.20 -0.17 -0.81
C ARG A 76 -9.23 0.95 -0.87
N ALA A 77 -9.19 1.77 -1.91
CA ALA A 77 -10.15 2.85 -2.11
C ALA A 77 -11.57 2.30 -2.29
N GLU A 78 -11.74 1.18 -2.98
CA GLU A 78 -13.02 0.48 -3.12
C GLU A 78 -13.53 -0.06 -1.77
N VAL A 79 -12.67 -0.76 -1.02
CA VAL A 79 -13.01 -1.23 0.33
C VAL A 79 -13.37 -0.07 1.25
N GLN A 80 -12.62 1.04 1.20
CA GLN A 80 -12.92 2.23 1.98
C GLN A 80 -14.25 2.86 1.60
N ARG A 81 -14.63 2.87 0.32
CA ARG A 81 -15.97 3.33 -0.11
C ARG A 81 -17.05 2.47 0.50
N SER A 82 -16.93 1.14 0.42
CA SER A 82 -17.91 0.22 1.01
C SER A 82 -18.01 0.39 2.53
N VAL A 83 -16.89 0.53 3.23
CA VAL A 83 -16.87 0.81 4.68
C VAL A 83 -17.55 2.15 4.99
N ARG A 84 -17.34 3.19 4.18
CA ARG A 84 -17.93 4.51 4.37
C ARG A 84 -19.46 4.47 4.17
N THR A 85 -19.95 3.73 3.19
CA THR A 85 -21.39 3.50 2.95
C THR A 85 -22.04 2.68 4.07
N LEU A 86 -21.35 1.64 4.57
CA LEU A 86 -21.87 0.85 5.69
C LEU A 86 -21.91 1.67 6.99
N ARG A 87 -20.96 2.57 7.19
CA ARG A 87 -20.93 3.47 8.35
C ARG A 87 -22.10 4.45 8.34
N SER A 88 -22.42 5.06 7.20
CA SER A 88 -23.58 5.96 7.10
C SER A 88 -24.92 5.24 7.31
N LEU A 89 -25.05 3.98 6.84
CA LEU A 89 -26.23 3.15 7.13
C LEU A 89 -26.35 2.78 8.63
N LEU A 90 -25.21 2.54 9.30
CA LEU A 90 -25.18 2.26 10.73
C LEU A 90 -25.57 3.52 11.54
N ASP A 91 -25.10 4.69 11.12
CA ASP A 91 -25.45 5.97 11.75
C ASP A 91 -26.94 6.31 11.55
N LEU A 92 -27.51 6.00 10.37
CA LEU A 92 -28.96 6.11 10.12
C LEU A 92 -29.78 5.16 10.99
N LYS A 93 -29.34 3.92 11.19
CA LYS A 93 -30.02 2.96 12.10
C LYS A 93 -29.95 3.40 13.56
N LYS A 94 -28.84 3.98 14.00
CA LYS A 94 -28.71 4.59 15.33
C LYS A 94 -29.67 5.77 15.49
N TRP A 95 -29.75 6.65 14.49
CA TRP A 95 -30.70 7.77 14.48
C TRP A 95 -32.16 7.31 14.55
N CYS A 96 -32.53 6.29 13.76
CA CYS A 96 -33.88 5.74 13.76
C CYS A 96 -34.24 5.10 15.12
N SER A 97 -33.29 4.41 15.76
CA SER A 97 -33.50 3.85 17.11
C SER A 97 -33.67 4.93 18.17
N ILE A 98 -32.90 6.02 18.10
CA ILE A 98 -33.02 7.18 19.00
C ILE A 98 -34.40 7.86 18.83
N SER A 99 -34.86 8.01 17.59
CA SER A 99 -36.20 8.56 17.30
C SER A 99 -37.34 7.67 17.84
N LEU A 100 -37.20 6.34 17.79
CA LEU A 100 -38.19 5.40 18.30
C LEU A 100 -38.22 5.32 19.84
N SER A 101 -37.08 5.51 20.50
CA SER A 101 -37.02 5.62 21.97
C SER A 101 -37.62 6.94 22.48
N SER A 102 -37.48 8.04 21.74
CA SER A 102 -38.11 9.33 22.08
C SER A 102 -39.63 9.30 21.93
N LEU A 103 -40.17 8.52 20.99
CA LEU A 103 -41.63 8.32 20.84
C LEU A 103 -42.25 7.44 21.95
N ARG A 104 -41.44 6.69 22.71
CA ARG A 104 -41.91 5.83 23.80
C ARG A 104 -42.10 6.59 25.12
N ILE A 105 -41.54 7.81 25.23
CA ILE A 105 -41.65 8.69 26.41
C ILE A 105 -42.93 9.56 26.36
N LEU A 106 -43.56 9.70 25.19
CA LEU A 106 -44.78 10.51 25.00
C LEU A 106 -46.10 9.70 25.08
N ARG A 107 -46.06 8.46 25.60
CA ARG A 107 -47.25 7.58 25.74
C ARG A 107 -47.54 7.09 27.17
N THR A 108 -46.94 7.72 28.18
CA THR A 108 -47.33 7.62 29.60
C THR A 108 -47.76 8.97 30.09
#